data_AF-A0A175K0T6-F1
#
_entry.id   AF-A0A175K0T6-F1
#
_cell.length_a   1.000
_cell.length_b   1.000
_cell.length_c   1.000
_cell.angle_alpha   90.00
_cell.angle_beta   90.00
_cell.angle_gamma   90.00
#
_symmetry.space_group_name_H-M   'P 1'
#
loop_
_entity.id
_entity.type
_entity.pdbx_description
1 polymer ?
#
loop_
_entity_poly.entity_id
_entity_poly.type
_entity_poly.pdbx_seq_one_letter_code
_entity_poly.pdbx_strand_id
1 'polypeptide(L)'
;MSELQLHISPRNSINTITISPQNELKSFNRNPHSSPKLLSSQNSKRKSIISPQLLTIEKESQSLTNSIKEMIGISINRNNDETDIWEKMLLSCDVGITSAVIQYLERQELTQDEKEINSIMLFNFFNEHNKLTELINFCIERDIYLKYDDLNTYSPYVTLYKCMLGYTQKYYFSQFSAFYQKKATKMKDTSLDDCQSSKTVKNMVAFKSILEDIVSLMTDDSIVPIYIKYTWSTIYKLLYKTNPDIVMKYMYLNMFLIPFNDIIEELMKVISSQHLNTLLNVSKCFHEIISPSNKTLPYPFWKEWIATKCIDLKTKLNNYIIQISKFYCDESDVIMDLPQNLVIPLIDYLKTDWESLYGYLSEEGYRMIELRMTSQLEMKQRVLSLVHQINQLRVSTFNENQMYLQKMSEMKMRMKDLQEERRYLRQILYPEESETISIEEDKDLSTHS
;
A
#
# COMPACT_ATOMS: atom_id res chain seq x y z
N MET A 1 -18.34 -53.45 -8.33
CA MET A 1 -17.71 -53.26 -9.65
C MET A 1 -16.90 -51.96 -9.58
N SER A 2 -15.57 -52.10 -9.64
CA SER A 2 -14.56 -51.15 -10.17
C SER A 2 -14.80 -49.65 -9.92
N GLU A 3 -14.24 -49.07 -8.85
CA GLU A 3 -12.88 -48.49 -8.74
C GLU A 3 -12.57 -47.39 -9.77
N LEU A 4 -12.47 -46.15 -9.28
CA LEU A 4 -11.46 -45.16 -9.68
C LEU A 4 -11.33 -44.12 -8.56
N GLN A 5 -10.49 -44.45 -7.57
CA GLN A 5 -9.87 -43.51 -6.65
C GLN A 5 -8.66 -42.89 -7.36
N LEU A 6 -8.58 -41.56 -7.43
CA LEU A 6 -7.34 -40.86 -7.76
C LEU A 6 -6.73 -40.31 -6.47
N HIS A 7 -5.90 -41.15 -5.86
CA HIS A 7 -4.87 -40.74 -4.91
C HIS A 7 -3.74 -40.06 -5.68
N ILE A 8 -3.36 -38.84 -5.27
CA ILE A 8 -2.03 -38.29 -5.56
C ILE A 8 -1.40 -37.92 -4.22
N SER A 9 -0.31 -38.60 -3.89
CA SER A 9 0.57 -38.30 -2.76
C SER A 9 1.95 -37.83 -3.26
N PRO A 10 2.69 -37.07 -2.44
CA PRO A 10 3.75 -36.17 -2.88
C PRO A 10 5.13 -36.83 -2.85
N ARG A 11 6.04 -36.43 -3.75
CA ARG A 11 7.48 -36.72 -3.62
C ARG A 11 8.38 -35.63 -4.22
N ASN A 12 9.15 -35.02 -3.31
CA ASN A 12 10.61 -34.84 -3.34
C ASN A 12 11.23 -33.99 -4.48
N SER A 13 11.68 -32.76 -4.21
CA SER A 13 12.94 -32.35 -3.52
C SER A 13 14.12 -32.20 -4.48
N ILE A 14 14.47 -30.96 -4.85
CA ILE A 14 15.81 -30.60 -5.36
C ILE A 14 16.22 -29.21 -4.84
N ASN A 15 17.14 -29.25 -3.88
CA ASN A 15 18.33 -28.42 -3.65
C ASN A 15 18.23 -26.89 -3.60
N THR A 16 18.10 -26.42 -2.36
CA THR A 16 18.66 -25.17 -1.83
C THR A 16 20.19 -25.18 -1.97
N ILE A 17 20.77 -24.17 -2.63
CA ILE A 17 22.21 -23.86 -2.53
C ILE A 17 22.36 -22.67 -1.58
N THR A 18 22.77 -22.99 -0.35
CA THR A 18 23.28 -22.07 0.66
C THR A 18 24.77 -21.87 0.42
N ILE A 19 25.23 -20.63 0.25
CA ILE A 19 26.66 -20.30 0.36
C ILE A 19 26.80 -19.10 1.29
N SER A 20 27.42 -19.35 2.44
CA SER A 20 28.06 -18.35 3.29
C SER A 20 29.26 -19.01 3.98
N PRO A 21 30.27 -18.22 4.38
CA PRO A 21 31.67 -18.52 4.15
C PRO A 21 32.36 -19.11 5.38
N GLN A 22 33.43 -19.89 5.17
CA GLN A 22 34.56 -20.01 6.11
C GLN A 22 35.64 -20.90 5.50
N ASN A 23 36.86 -20.38 5.37
CA ASN A 23 38.06 -21.09 5.80
C ASN A 23 39.26 -20.13 5.79
N GLU A 24 39.68 -19.78 7.00
CA GLU A 24 40.97 -19.17 7.31
C GLU A 24 42.04 -20.26 7.55
N LEU A 25 43.26 -19.92 7.09
CA LEU A 25 44.55 -20.12 7.76
C LEU A 25 45.15 -21.55 7.90
N LYS A 26 46.33 -21.74 7.28
CA LYS A 26 47.67 -21.76 7.96
C LYS A 26 48.79 -22.17 6.97
N SER A 27 49.79 -21.31 6.70
CA SER A 27 51.16 -21.30 7.32
C SER A 27 52.17 -22.16 6.54
N PHE A 28 53.46 -21.87 6.32
CA PHE A 28 54.40 -20.85 6.82
C PHE A 28 55.78 -21.01 6.10
N ASN A 29 56.69 -20.07 6.41
CA ASN A 29 58.17 -20.02 6.26
C ASN A 29 58.75 -19.36 4.99
N ARG A 30 59.74 -18.45 5.04
CA ARG A 30 60.51 -17.84 6.16
C ARG A 30 61.28 -16.62 5.62
N ASN A 31 61.33 -15.54 6.41
CA ASN A 31 62.24 -14.37 6.28
C ASN A 31 63.71 -14.74 6.56
N PRO A 32 64.67 -13.84 6.30
CA PRO A 32 65.18 -13.02 7.43
C PRO A 32 65.57 -11.55 7.10
N HIS A 33 65.35 -10.69 8.13
CA HIS A 33 66.12 -9.51 8.58
C HIS A 33 66.30 -8.29 7.62
N SER A 34 66.22 -7.02 8.04
CA SER A 34 66.20 -6.35 9.34
C SER A 34 65.84 -4.87 9.14
N SER A 35 64.98 -4.30 9.98
CA SER A 35 64.84 -2.84 10.13
C SER A 35 66.03 -2.28 10.93
N PRO A 36 66.30 -0.95 10.83
CA PRO A 36 66.21 -0.19 12.07
C PRO A 36 65.62 1.23 11.96
N LYS A 37 64.82 1.52 13.00
CA LYS A 37 64.73 2.77 13.80
C LYS A 37 64.03 4.02 13.23
N LEU A 38 62.91 4.31 13.89
CA LEU A 38 62.30 5.63 14.07
C LEU A 38 62.89 6.37 15.29
N LEU A 39 62.68 7.69 15.29
CA LEU A 39 62.94 8.75 16.30
C LEU A 39 64.34 9.39 16.27
N SER A 40 64.51 10.72 16.25
CA SER A 40 63.55 11.83 16.42
C SER A 40 64.17 13.19 16.03
N SER A 41 63.31 14.06 15.49
CA SER A 41 63.30 15.53 15.58
C SER A 41 64.55 16.33 15.17
N GLN A 42 64.39 17.16 14.12
CA GLN A 42 64.47 18.61 14.27
C GLN A 42 63.77 19.31 13.09
N ASN A 43 62.94 20.30 13.42
CA ASN A 43 62.13 21.11 12.52
C ASN A 43 62.96 21.74 11.38
N SER A 44 62.46 21.61 10.15
CA SER A 44 62.65 22.65 9.13
C SER A 44 61.55 22.54 8.07
N LYS A 45 60.78 23.61 7.97
CA LYS A 45 59.61 23.83 7.11
C LYS A 45 59.87 23.42 5.66
N ARG A 46 59.28 22.32 5.18
CA ARG A 46 58.80 22.24 3.78
C ARG A 46 57.29 22.10 3.83
N LYS A 47 56.61 23.25 3.87
CA LYS A 47 55.23 23.35 3.38
C LYS A 47 55.28 22.80 1.95
N SER A 48 54.66 21.65 1.69
CA SER A 48 54.20 21.36 0.34
C SER A 48 53.25 22.50 0.00
N ILE A 49 53.71 23.42 -0.84
CA ILE A 49 52.87 24.49 -1.36
C ILE A 49 51.90 23.81 -2.31
N ILE A 50 50.83 23.24 -1.75
CA ILE A 50 49.60 23.06 -2.51
C ILE A 50 49.18 24.50 -2.82
N SER A 51 49.31 24.90 -4.08
CA SER A 51 48.94 26.25 -4.49
C SER A 51 47.56 26.59 -3.94
N PRO A 52 47.32 27.80 -3.40
CA PRO A 52 46.00 28.22 -2.90
C PRO A 52 44.90 27.92 -3.92
N GLN A 53 45.20 28.07 -5.22
CA GLN A 53 44.34 27.70 -6.35
C GLN A 53 43.90 26.22 -6.35
N LEU A 54 44.76 25.27 -5.97
CA LEU A 54 44.42 23.84 -5.89
C LEU A 54 43.40 23.54 -4.79
N LEU A 55 43.52 24.20 -3.63
CA LEU A 55 42.56 24.12 -2.53
C LEU A 55 41.23 24.81 -2.86
N THR A 56 41.26 25.89 -3.64
CA THR A 56 40.04 26.55 -4.14
C THR A 56 39.31 25.65 -5.15
N ILE A 57 40.05 25.03 -6.08
CA ILE A 57 39.49 24.10 -7.08
C ILE A 57 38.90 22.85 -6.42
N GLU A 58 39.54 22.28 -5.38
CA GLU A 58 38.96 21.14 -4.64
C GLU A 58 37.66 21.51 -3.92
N LYS A 59 37.60 22.70 -3.30
CA LYS A 59 36.40 23.20 -2.62
C LYS A 59 35.28 23.54 -3.60
N GLU A 60 35.59 24.18 -4.72
CA GLU A 60 34.62 24.42 -5.80
C GLU A 60 34.14 23.12 -6.42
N SER A 61 35.02 22.11 -6.53
CA SER A 61 34.68 20.79 -7.03
C SER A 61 33.75 20.03 -6.09
N GLN A 62 33.98 20.08 -4.77
CA GLN A 62 33.07 19.49 -3.78
C GLN A 62 31.75 20.26 -3.69
N SER A 63 31.79 21.60 -3.78
CA SER A 63 30.59 22.44 -3.84
C SER A 63 29.75 22.13 -5.08
N LEU A 64 30.36 21.98 -6.26
CA LEU A 64 29.67 21.61 -7.49
C LEU A 64 29.14 20.18 -7.43
N THR A 65 29.89 19.24 -6.83
CA THR A 65 29.43 17.85 -6.66
C THR A 65 28.23 17.79 -5.70
N ASN A 66 28.22 18.63 -4.66
CA ASN A 66 27.10 18.78 -3.75
C ASN A 66 25.91 19.48 -4.42
N SER A 67 26.14 20.53 -5.22
CA SER A 67 25.09 21.17 -6.03
C SER A 67 24.54 20.28 -7.12
N ILE A 68 25.33 19.36 -7.69
CA ILE A 68 24.85 18.35 -8.65
C ILE A 68 24.07 17.26 -7.90
N LYS A 69 24.50 16.82 -6.71
CA LYS A 69 23.72 15.92 -5.86
C LYS A 69 22.41 16.56 -5.39
N GLU A 70 22.43 17.85 -5.06
CA GLU A 70 21.23 18.64 -4.76
C GLU A 70 20.39 18.84 -6.01
N MET A 71 20.96 19.15 -7.17
CA MET A 71 20.20 19.24 -8.43
C MET A 71 19.60 17.89 -8.82
N ILE A 72 20.29 16.78 -8.59
CA ILE A 72 19.75 15.43 -8.79
C ILE A 72 18.68 15.13 -7.73
N GLY A 73 18.89 15.51 -6.47
CA GLY A 73 17.86 15.42 -5.41
C GLY A 73 16.64 16.28 -5.71
N ILE A 74 16.84 17.46 -6.30
CA ILE A 74 15.82 18.42 -6.75
C ILE A 74 15.19 17.95 -8.06
N SER A 75 15.89 17.25 -8.95
CA SER A 75 15.34 16.69 -10.19
C SER A 75 14.59 15.37 -9.94
N ILE A 76 15.02 14.59 -8.95
CA ILE A 76 14.27 13.45 -8.42
C ILE A 76 13.03 13.97 -7.67
N ASN A 77 13.12 15.07 -6.92
CA ASN A 77 11.95 15.73 -6.31
C ASN A 77 11.09 16.52 -7.29
N ARG A 78 11.62 17.07 -8.39
CA ARG A 78 10.84 17.82 -9.41
C ARG A 78 10.04 16.91 -10.33
N ASN A 79 10.26 15.60 -10.27
CA ASN A 79 9.33 14.61 -10.81
C ASN A 79 8.15 14.30 -9.86
N ASN A 80 8.08 14.91 -8.66
CA ASN A 80 6.91 14.79 -7.78
C ASN A 80 5.76 15.76 -8.14
N ASP A 81 5.91 16.62 -9.15
CA ASP A 81 4.84 17.55 -9.58
C ASP A 81 3.98 16.99 -10.75
N GLU A 82 4.30 15.82 -11.30
CA GLU A 82 3.30 15.02 -12.03
C GLU A 82 2.63 14.10 -11.02
N THR A 83 1.34 14.32 -10.76
CA THR A 83 0.49 13.40 -9.98
C THR A 83 0.76 11.97 -10.41
N ASP A 84 1.01 11.09 -9.44
CA ASP A 84 1.33 9.69 -9.70
C ASP A 84 0.27 9.07 -10.62
N ILE A 85 0.66 8.23 -11.58
CA ILE A 85 -0.32 7.65 -12.51
C ILE A 85 -1.38 6.84 -11.78
N TRP A 86 -1.01 6.13 -10.71
CA TRP A 86 -1.96 5.42 -9.86
C TRP A 86 -2.88 6.38 -9.16
N GLU A 87 -2.33 7.44 -8.58
CA GLU A 87 -3.11 8.45 -7.87
C GLU A 87 -4.12 9.11 -8.81
N LYS A 88 -3.68 9.57 -9.99
CA LYS A 88 -4.55 10.19 -10.97
C LYS A 88 -5.67 9.26 -11.42
N MET A 89 -5.34 8.02 -11.76
CA MET A 89 -6.31 7.05 -12.31
C MET A 89 -7.31 6.57 -11.25
N LEU A 90 -6.84 6.33 -10.02
CA LEU A 90 -7.69 5.92 -8.91
C LEU A 90 -8.58 7.07 -8.42
N LEU A 91 -8.05 8.29 -8.28
CA LEU A 91 -8.85 9.45 -7.87
C LEU A 91 -9.87 9.88 -8.94
N SER A 92 -9.65 9.55 -10.22
CA SER A 92 -10.67 9.71 -11.26
C SER A 92 -11.67 8.54 -11.34
N CYS A 93 -11.49 7.51 -10.52
CA CYS A 93 -12.22 6.24 -10.59
C CYS A 93 -12.25 5.67 -12.02
N ASP A 94 -11.10 5.64 -12.71
CA ASP A 94 -11.02 5.04 -14.04
C ASP A 94 -11.53 3.59 -13.97
N VAL A 95 -12.49 3.25 -14.82
CA VAL A 95 -13.23 1.98 -14.69
C VAL A 95 -12.31 0.79 -14.88
N GLY A 96 -11.35 0.86 -15.80
CA GLY A 96 -10.43 -0.25 -16.06
C GLY A 96 -9.48 -0.46 -14.89
N ILE A 97 -8.81 0.62 -14.47
CA ILE A 97 -7.77 0.55 -13.45
C ILE A 97 -8.35 0.33 -12.05
N THR A 98 -9.36 1.11 -11.66
CA THR A 98 -9.96 1.02 -10.32
C THR A 98 -10.62 -0.33 -10.10
N SER A 99 -11.31 -0.85 -11.12
CA SER A 99 -11.88 -2.20 -11.07
C SER A 99 -10.80 -3.27 -10.92
N ALA A 100 -9.73 -3.20 -11.71
CA ALA A 100 -8.63 -4.15 -11.64
C ALA A 100 -7.94 -4.15 -10.27
N VAL A 101 -7.67 -2.97 -9.71
CA VAL A 101 -7.07 -2.83 -8.38
C VAL A 101 -7.98 -3.44 -7.30
N ILE A 102 -9.29 -3.15 -7.32
CA ILE A 102 -10.24 -3.73 -6.36
C ILE A 102 -10.31 -5.25 -6.52
N GLN A 103 -10.41 -5.76 -7.76
CA GLN A 103 -10.47 -7.20 -8.02
C GLN A 103 -9.19 -7.91 -7.55
N TYR A 104 -8.04 -7.29 -7.74
CA TYR A 104 -6.76 -7.82 -7.27
C TYR A 104 -6.69 -7.85 -5.75
N LEU A 105 -7.00 -6.72 -5.09
CA LEU A 105 -6.96 -6.57 -3.64
C LEU A 105 -7.98 -7.46 -2.91
N GLU A 106 -9.09 -7.78 -3.56
CA GLU A 106 -10.20 -8.55 -3.00
C GLU A 106 -10.43 -9.91 -3.71
N ARG A 107 -9.36 -10.48 -4.27
CA ARG A 107 -9.40 -11.77 -4.96
C ARG A 107 -9.76 -12.92 -4.02
N GLN A 108 -10.34 -13.99 -4.57
CA GLN A 108 -10.95 -15.05 -3.77
C GLN A 108 -9.95 -15.83 -2.92
N GLU A 109 -8.70 -15.93 -3.37
CA GLU A 109 -7.62 -16.71 -2.76
C GLU A 109 -7.11 -16.11 -1.45
N LEU A 110 -7.37 -14.83 -1.20
CA LEU A 110 -6.94 -14.14 0.01
C LEU A 110 -7.76 -14.55 1.23
N THR A 111 -7.09 -14.59 2.38
CA THR A 111 -7.70 -14.75 3.69
C THR A 111 -8.56 -13.53 4.07
N GLN A 112 -9.46 -13.70 5.04
CA GLN A 112 -10.32 -12.60 5.49
C GLN A 112 -9.50 -11.45 6.12
N ASP A 113 -8.43 -11.77 6.85
CA ASP A 113 -7.56 -10.77 7.47
C ASP A 113 -6.79 -9.95 6.42
N GLU A 114 -6.30 -10.60 5.36
CA GLU A 114 -5.64 -9.91 4.23
C GLU A 114 -6.63 -8.98 3.50
N LYS A 115 -7.86 -9.43 3.26
CA LYS A 115 -8.92 -8.61 2.66
C LYS A 115 -9.26 -7.41 3.53
N GLU A 116 -9.35 -7.58 4.85
CA GLU A 116 -9.57 -6.46 5.76
C GLU A 116 -8.45 -5.41 5.66
N ILE A 117 -7.18 -5.85 5.69
CA ILE A 117 -6.02 -4.93 5.55
C ILE A 117 -6.04 -4.21 4.20
N ASN A 118 -6.31 -4.93 3.12
CA ASN A 118 -6.39 -4.35 1.77
C ASN A 118 -7.54 -3.35 1.63
N SER A 119 -8.69 -3.66 2.22
CA SER A 119 -9.84 -2.75 2.31
C SER A 119 -9.48 -1.47 3.08
N ILE A 120 -8.79 -1.56 4.23
CA ILE A 120 -8.32 -0.39 4.99
C ILE A 120 -7.38 0.46 4.12
N MET A 121 -6.45 -0.17 3.40
CA MET A 121 -5.52 0.52 2.48
C MET A 121 -6.28 1.38 1.48
N LEU A 122 -7.27 0.78 0.82
CA LEU A 122 -8.07 1.41 -0.21
C LEU A 122 -8.91 2.54 0.37
N PHE A 123 -9.60 2.30 1.49
CA PHE A 123 -10.42 3.31 2.12
C PHE A 123 -9.58 4.49 2.62
N ASN A 124 -8.44 4.26 3.30
CA ASN A 124 -7.55 5.33 3.74
C ASN A 124 -7.13 6.22 2.57
N PHE A 125 -6.72 5.63 1.44
CA PHE A 125 -6.32 6.38 0.26
C PHE A 125 -7.43 7.33 -0.22
N PHE A 126 -8.66 6.86 -0.39
CA PHE A 126 -9.77 7.71 -0.85
C PHE A 126 -10.22 8.72 0.22
N ASN A 127 -10.15 8.35 1.51
CA ASN A 127 -10.52 9.22 2.62
C ASN A 127 -9.55 10.41 2.74
N GLU A 128 -8.24 10.17 2.60
CA GLU A 128 -7.20 11.22 2.61
C GLU A 128 -7.37 12.24 1.49
N HIS A 129 -7.96 11.83 0.37
CA HIS A 129 -8.21 12.69 -0.79
C HIS A 129 -9.64 13.26 -0.82
N ASN A 130 -10.44 13.07 0.23
CA ASN A 130 -11.86 13.45 0.29
C ASN A 130 -12.70 12.90 -0.86
N LYS A 131 -12.39 11.66 -1.30
CA LYS A 131 -13.06 10.98 -2.42
C LYS A 131 -13.71 9.65 -2.05
N LEU A 132 -14.04 9.47 -0.76
CA LEU A 132 -14.64 8.24 -0.29
C LEU A 132 -16.02 7.99 -0.93
N THR A 133 -16.79 9.05 -1.19
CA THR A 133 -18.10 8.95 -1.86
C THR A 133 -17.97 8.45 -3.29
N GLU A 134 -16.98 8.91 -4.06
CA GLU A 134 -16.74 8.42 -5.42
C GLU A 134 -16.39 6.92 -5.43
N LEU A 135 -15.55 6.46 -4.49
CA LEU A 135 -15.25 5.04 -4.34
C LEU A 135 -16.51 4.23 -4.00
N ILE A 136 -17.32 4.69 -3.04
CA ILE A 136 -18.56 4.02 -2.64
C ILE A 136 -19.51 3.92 -3.83
N ASN A 137 -19.74 5.03 -4.53
CA ASN A 137 -20.62 5.09 -5.70
C ASN A 137 -20.13 4.14 -6.80
N PHE A 138 -18.81 4.14 -7.07
CA PHE A 138 -18.19 3.23 -8.02
C PHE A 138 -18.43 1.75 -7.65
N CYS A 139 -18.18 1.38 -6.40
CA CYS A 139 -18.35 0.00 -5.92
C CYS A 139 -19.81 -0.46 -6.03
N ILE A 140 -20.76 0.38 -5.61
CA ILE A 140 -22.19 0.08 -5.67
C ILE A 140 -22.63 -0.11 -7.13
N GLU A 141 -22.23 0.79 -8.02
CA GLU A 141 -22.59 0.72 -9.43
C GLU A 141 -22.08 -0.58 -10.07
N ARG A 142 -20.79 -0.88 -9.87
CA ARG A 142 -20.18 -2.10 -10.42
C ARG A 142 -20.78 -3.37 -9.83
N ASP A 143 -21.10 -3.39 -8.53
CA ASP A 143 -21.76 -4.54 -7.88
C ASP A 143 -23.15 -4.82 -8.47
N ILE A 144 -23.96 -3.78 -8.65
CA ILE A 144 -25.30 -3.91 -9.23
C ILE A 144 -25.22 -4.43 -10.67
N TYR A 145 -24.27 -3.93 -11.46
CA TYR A 145 -24.06 -4.43 -12.83
C TYR A 145 -23.59 -5.90 -12.84
N LEU A 146 -22.64 -6.25 -11.97
CA LEU A 146 -22.08 -7.61 -11.91
C LEU A 146 -23.13 -8.65 -11.50
N LYS A 147 -24.06 -8.26 -10.61
CA LYS A 147 -25.11 -9.14 -10.08
C LYS A 147 -26.45 -8.98 -10.78
N TYR A 148 -26.50 -8.28 -11.91
CA TYR A 148 -27.75 -8.00 -12.61
C TYR A 148 -28.51 -9.28 -12.96
N ASP A 149 -27.80 -10.30 -13.46
CA ASP A 149 -28.38 -11.58 -13.86
C ASP A 149 -28.45 -12.61 -12.71
N ASP A 150 -27.44 -12.67 -11.84
CA ASP A 150 -27.40 -13.57 -10.68
C ASP A 150 -26.88 -12.86 -9.43
N LEU A 151 -27.78 -12.72 -8.45
CA LEU A 151 -27.51 -12.12 -7.14
C LEU A 151 -26.48 -12.89 -6.31
N ASN A 152 -26.23 -14.17 -6.63
CA ASN A 152 -25.27 -15.01 -5.93
C ASN A 152 -23.85 -14.92 -6.50
N THR A 153 -23.67 -14.21 -7.61
CA THR A 153 -22.34 -14.00 -8.21
C THR A 153 -21.40 -13.37 -7.20
N TYR A 154 -20.20 -13.94 -7.08
CA TYR A 154 -19.15 -13.36 -6.25
C TYR A 154 -18.85 -11.94 -6.70
N SER A 155 -18.76 -11.01 -5.75
CA SER A 155 -18.45 -9.63 -6.03
C SER A 155 -17.39 -9.12 -5.06
N PRO A 156 -16.22 -8.68 -5.57
CA PRO A 156 -15.18 -8.08 -4.73
C PRO A 156 -15.68 -6.77 -4.10
N TYR A 157 -16.62 -6.08 -4.74
CA TYR A 157 -17.24 -4.86 -4.22
C TYR A 157 -18.11 -5.12 -2.99
N VAL A 158 -18.77 -6.29 -2.91
CA VAL A 158 -19.46 -6.71 -1.69
C VAL A 158 -18.48 -7.06 -0.58
N THR A 159 -17.31 -7.61 -0.90
CA THR A 159 -16.27 -7.83 0.10
C THR A 159 -15.82 -6.51 0.72
N LEU A 160 -15.53 -5.48 -0.08
CA LEU A 160 -15.24 -4.13 0.43
C LEU A 160 -16.37 -3.59 1.32
N TYR A 161 -17.61 -3.74 0.87
CA TYR A 161 -18.78 -3.33 1.65
C TYR A 161 -18.89 -4.08 2.98
N LYS A 162 -18.62 -5.39 3.02
CA LYS A 162 -18.57 -6.18 4.26
C LYS A 162 -17.47 -5.70 5.19
N CYS A 163 -16.28 -5.40 4.68
CA CYS A 163 -15.20 -4.84 5.49
C CYS A 163 -15.61 -3.49 6.11
N MET A 164 -16.25 -2.62 5.32
CA MET A 164 -16.78 -1.34 5.81
C MET A 164 -17.86 -1.54 6.90
N LEU A 165 -18.78 -2.49 6.72
CA LEU A 165 -19.76 -2.86 7.74
C LEU A 165 -19.10 -3.42 9.00
N GLY A 166 -18.06 -4.25 8.87
CA GLY A 166 -17.35 -4.87 9.98
C GLY A 166 -16.85 -3.87 11.03
N TYR A 167 -16.38 -2.69 10.59
CA TYR A 167 -16.01 -1.59 11.51
C TYR A 167 -17.18 -1.09 12.34
N THR A 168 -18.34 -0.96 11.71
CA THR A 168 -19.57 -0.55 12.38
C THR A 168 -20.09 -1.66 13.31
N GLN A 169 -19.96 -2.91 12.88
CA GLN A 169 -20.52 -4.07 13.58
C GLN A 169 -19.89 -4.33 14.95
N LYS A 170 -18.67 -3.86 15.22
CA LYS A 170 -18.06 -3.97 16.58
C LYS A 170 -18.98 -3.39 17.66
N TYR A 171 -19.65 -2.27 17.36
CA TYR A 171 -20.60 -1.66 18.28
C TYR A 171 -21.89 -2.48 18.41
N TYR A 172 -22.43 -2.94 17.28
CA TYR A 172 -23.61 -3.82 17.24
C TYR A 172 -23.38 -5.12 18.01
N PHE A 173 -22.24 -5.76 17.84
CA PHE A 173 -21.89 -7.03 18.46
C PHE A 173 -21.91 -6.93 19.99
N SER A 174 -21.31 -5.88 20.55
CA SER A 174 -21.25 -5.69 22.01
C SER A 174 -22.65 -5.59 22.64
N GLN A 175 -23.54 -4.78 22.04
CA GLN A 175 -24.90 -4.59 22.51
C GLN A 175 -25.74 -5.84 22.31
N PHE A 176 -25.61 -6.48 21.13
CA PHE A 176 -26.27 -7.73 20.81
C PHE A 176 -25.94 -8.82 21.83
N SER A 177 -24.63 -9.05 22.04
CA SER A 177 -24.14 -10.08 22.96
C SER A 177 -24.68 -9.85 24.38
N ALA A 178 -24.71 -8.60 24.86
CA ALA A 178 -25.19 -8.26 26.19
C ALA A 178 -26.67 -8.59 26.41
N PHE A 179 -27.58 -8.14 25.52
CA PHE A 179 -29.01 -8.44 25.71
C PHE A 179 -29.32 -9.91 25.41
N TYR A 180 -28.65 -10.49 24.40
CA TYR A 180 -28.85 -11.87 24.01
C TYR A 180 -28.51 -12.82 25.17
N GLN A 181 -27.34 -12.66 25.81
CA GLN A 181 -26.96 -13.49 26.96
C GLN A 181 -27.97 -13.39 28.11
N LYS A 182 -28.48 -12.18 28.38
CA LYS A 182 -29.48 -11.94 29.43
C LYS A 182 -30.84 -12.59 29.14
N LYS A 183 -31.22 -12.74 27.86
CA LYS A 183 -32.47 -13.41 27.46
C LYS A 183 -32.29 -14.92 27.29
N ALA A 184 -31.18 -15.36 26.70
CA ALA A 184 -30.87 -16.76 26.46
C ALA A 184 -30.77 -17.57 27.77
N THR A 185 -30.17 -16.99 28.81
CA THR A 185 -30.08 -17.61 30.15
C THR A 185 -31.45 -17.86 30.81
N LYS A 186 -32.49 -17.15 30.39
CA LYS A 186 -33.87 -17.33 30.92
C LYS A 186 -34.66 -18.38 30.16
N MET A 187 -34.21 -18.80 28.99
CA MET A 187 -34.89 -19.83 28.19
C MET A 187 -34.47 -21.21 28.68
N LYS A 188 -35.44 -21.94 29.25
CA LYS A 188 -35.25 -23.33 29.69
C LYS A 188 -35.49 -24.34 28.58
N ASP A 189 -36.28 -23.96 27.58
CA ASP A 189 -36.65 -24.79 26.45
C ASP A 189 -36.42 -24.01 25.16
N THR A 190 -35.80 -24.67 24.19
CA THR A 190 -35.25 -24.02 23.01
C THR A 190 -35.75 -24.65 21.71
N SER A 191 -36.69 -25.59 21.77
CA SER A 191 -37.20 -26.28 20.58
C SER A 191 -38.02 -25.35 19.67
N LEU A 192 -37.78 -25.46 18.37
CA LEU A 192 -38.68 -25.00 17.31
C LEU A 192 -39.46 -26.22 16.84
N ASP A 193 -40.67 -26.39 17.35
CA ASP A 193 -41.51 -27.55 17.02
C ASP A 193 -42.49 -27.22 15.89
N ASP A 194 -42.76 -28.21 15.05
CA ASP A 194 -43.65 -28.09 13.90
C ASP A 194 -45.14 -28.15 14.29
N CYS A 195 -45.45 -28.61 15.50
CA CYS A 195 -46.81 -28.74 16.02
C CYS A 195 -47.11 -27.72 17.14
N GLN A 196 -48.36 -27.26 17.18
CA GLN A 196 -48.81 -26.34 18.20
C GLN A 196 -49.00 -27.05 19.56
N SER A 197 -48.45 -26.46 20.61
CA SER A 197 -48.69 -26.83 22.01
C SER A 197 -48.57 -25.57 22.89
N SER A 198 -49.03 -25.65 24.14
CA SER A 198 -48.89 -24.53 25.09
C SER A 198 -47.43 -24.16 25.39
N LYS A 199 -46.52 -25.14 25.32
CA LYS A 199 -45.08 -24.97 25.49
C LYS A 199 -44.47 -24.25 24.29
N THR A 200 -44.82 -24.68 23.07
CA THR A 200 -44.26 -24.10 21.83
C THR A 200 -44.72 -22.67 21.61
N VAL A 201 -45.97 -22.34 21.95
CA VAL A 201 -46.44 -20.94 21.94
C VAL A 201 -45.64 -20.06 22.91
N LYS A 202 -45.34 -20.54 24.13
CA LYS A 202 -44.51 -19.80 25.09
C LYS A 202 -43.09 -19.58 24.57
N ASN A 203 -42.49 -20.60 23.94
CA ASN A 203 -41.16 -20.48 23.33
C ASN A 203 -41.17 -19.45 22.19
N MET A 204 -42.19 -19.48 21.32
CA MET A 204 -42.33 -18.50 20.23
C MET A 204 -42.51 -17.06 20.73
N VAL A 205 -43.24 -16.85 21.82
CA VAL A 205 -43.35 -15.52 22.47
C VAL A 205 -41.98 -15.06 23.00
N ALA A 206 -41.20 -15.96 23.60
CA ALA A 206 -39.86 -15.62 24.06
C ALA A 206 -38.89 -15.34 22.88
N PHE A 207 -38.97 -16.11 21.78
CA PHE A 207 -38.21 -15.82 20.56
C PHE A 207 -38.61 -14.47 19.95
N LYS A 208 -39.91 -14.15 19.87
CA LYS A 208 -40.38 -12.82 19.42
C LYS A 208 -39.78 -11.70 20.25
N SER A 209 -39.72 -11.85 21.58
CA SER A 209 -39.11 -10.84 22.44
C SER A 209 -37.63 -10.63 22.15
N ILE A 210 -36.88 -11.69 21.83
CA ILE A 210 -35.48 -11.54 21.40
C ILE A 210 -35.42 -10.82 20.04
N LEU A 211 -36.28 -11.20 19.09
CA LEU A 211 -36.35 -10.58 17.77
C LEU A 211 -36.75 -9.10 17.82
N GLU A 212 -37.60 -8.68 18.74
CA GLU A 212 -37.96 -7.28 19.00
C GLU A 212 -36.72 -6.44 19.37
N ASP A 213 -35.86 -6.97 20.24
CA ASP A 213 -34.61 -6.30 20.63
C ASP A 213 -33.64 -6.26 19.44
N ILE A 214 -33.51 -7.37 18.68
CA ILE A 214 -32.65 -7.45 17.49
C ILE A 214 -33.08 -6.40 16.46
N VAL A 215 -34.36 -6.37 16.11
CA VAL A 215 -34.89 -5.40 15.13
C VAL A 215 -34.70 -3.99 15.65
N SER A 216 -34.93 -3.76 16.95
CA SER A 216 -34.73 -2.42 17.53
C SER A 216 -33.28 -1.97 17.43
N LEU A 217 -32.32 -2.84 17.76
CA LEU A 217 -30.89 -2.57 17.60
C LEU A 217 -30.54 -2.28 16.15
N MET A 218 -30.96 -3.14 15.20
CA MET A 218 -30.64 -2.98 13.77
C MET A 218 -31.28 -1.76 13.11
N THR A 219 -32.35 -1.22 13.70
CA THR A 219 -33.00 0.02 13.26
C THR A 219 -32.63 1.24 14.10
N ASP A 220 -31.65 1.12 14.99
CA ASP A 220 -31.18 2.24 15.80
C ASP A 220 -30.26 3.14 14.96
N ASP A 221 -30.84 4.26 14.52
CA ASP A 221 -30.17 5.23 13.67
C ASP A 221 -29.00 5.95 14.36
N SER A 222 -28.92 5.92 15.70
CA SER A 222 -27.86 6.58 16.45
C SER A 222 -26.52 5.83 16.39
N ILE A 223 -26.55 4.54 16.07
CA ILE A 223 -25.38 3.66 16.05
C ILE A 223 -24.79 3.58 14.63
N VAL A 224 -25.61 3.74 13.59
CA VAL A 224 -25.16 3.64 12.20
C VAL A 224 -24.34 4.88 11.80
N PRO A 225 -23.08 4.72 11.37
CA PRO A 225 -22.26 5.82 10.88
C PRO A 225 -22.78 6.41 9.56
N ILE A 226 -22.43 7.67 9.30
CA ILE A 226 -22.87 8.42 8.12
C ILE A 226 -22.47 7.70 6.81
N TYR A 227 -21.26 7.16 6.72
CA TYR A 227 -20.79 6.45 5.52
C TYR A 227 -21.60 5.19 5.18
N ILE A 228 -22.09 4.47 6.19
CA ILE A 228 -23.00 3.33 5.99
C ILE A 228 -24.37 3.81 5.53
N LYS A 229 -24.93 4.85 6.16
CA LYS A 229 -26.23 5.43 5.74
C LYS A 229 -26.19 5.95 4.31
N TYR A 230 -25.09 6.62 3.94
CA TYR A 230 -24.84 7.08 2.58
C TYR A 230 -24.84 5.89 1.61
N THR A 231 -24.04 4.87 1.91
CA THR A 231 -23.95 3.65 1.10
C THR A 231 -25.33 2.99 0.89
N TRP A 232 -26.11 2.80 1.95
CA TRP A 232 -27.46 2.23 1.84
C TRP A 232 -28.42 3.10 1.03
N SER A 233 -28.39 4.42 1.25
CA SER A 233 -29.20 5.37 0.48
C SER A 233 -28.86 5.32 -1.01
N THR A 234 -27.57 5.26 -1.35
CA THR A 234 -27.09 5.15 -2.73
C THR A 234 -27.50 3.82 -3.38
N ILE A 235 -27.31 2.68 -2.68
CA ILE A 235 -27.78 1.35 -3.17
C ILE A 235 -29.27 1.42 -3.49
N TYR A 236 -30.09 1.95 -2.56
CA TYR A 236 -31.53 2.07 -2.76
C TYR A 236 -31.85 2.91 -4.00
N LYS A 237 -31.29 4.12 -4.10
CA LYS A 237 -31.59 5.06 -5.19
C LYS A 237 -31.18 4.50 -6.54
N LEU A 238 -30.01 3.86 -6.63
CA LEU A 238 -29.53 3.29 -7.87
C LEU A 238 -30.38 2.08 -8.30
N LEU A 239 -30.66 1.14 -7.40
CA LEU A 239 -31.52 -0.01 -7.70
C LEU A 239 -32.94 0.40 -8.04
N TYR A 240 -33.51 1.39 -7.36
CA TYR A 240 -34.85 1.88 -7.66
C TYR A 240 -34.94 2.44 -9.09
N LYS A 241 -33.84 3.02 -9.59
CA LYS A 241 -33.74 3.51 -10.97
C LYS A 241 -33.54 2.39 -12.00
N THR A 242 -32.78 1.34 -11.66
CA THR A 242 -32.38 0.30 -12.63
C THR A 242 -33.27 -0.94 -12.61
N ASN A 243 -33.67 -1.42 -11.43
CA ASN A 243 -34.51 -2.60 -11.24
C ASN A 243 -35.36 -2.47 -9.94
N PRO A 244 -36.52 -1.79 -10.01
CA PRO A 244 -37.32 -1.48 -8.83
C PRO A 244 -37.89 -2.73 -8.12
N ASP A 245 -38.10 -3.82 -8.84
CA ASP A 245 -38.75 -5.03 -8.31
C ASP A 245 -37.88 -5.75 -7.27
N ILE A 246 -36.55 -5.63 -7.38
CA ILE A 246 -35.60 -6.32 -6.49
C ILE A 246 -35.11 -5.44 -5.34
N VAL A 247 -35.41 -4.13 -5.33
CA VAL A 247 -34.88 -3.16 -4.36
C VAL A 247 -35.03 -3.65 -2.93
N MET A 248 -36.27 -3.95 -2.51
CA MET A 248 -36.53 -4.34 -1.13
C MET A 248 -35.78 -5.61 -0.75
N LYS A 249 -35.76 -6.62 -1.63
CA LYS A 249 -35.02 -7.86 -1.40
C LYS A 249 -33.52 -7.60 -1.23
N TYR A 250 -32.95 -6.74 -2.08
CA TYR A 250 -31.54 -6.37 -2.04
C TYR A 250 -31.18 -5.57 -0.78
N MET A 251 -32.04 -4.62 -0.39
CA MET A 251 -31.86 -3.82 0.83
C MET A 251 -31.97 -4.69 2.07
N TYR A 252 -32.92 -5.62 2.12
CA TYR A 252 -33.04 -6.60 3.20
C TYR A 252 -31.77 -7.44 3.38
N LEU A 253 -31.17 -7.87 2.26
CA LEU A 253 -29.92 -8.60 2.27
C LEU A 253 -28.77 -7.75 2.85
N ASN A 254 -28.58 -6.54 2.32
CA ASN A 254 -27.42 -5.71 2.63
C ASN A 254 -27.50 -4.99 3.97
N MET A 255 -28.68 -4.51 4.38
CA MET A 255 -28.87 -3.76 5.63
C MET A 255 -29.04 -4.67 6.84
N PHE A 256 -29.61 -5.87 6.66
CA PHE A 256 -30.02 -6.70 7.79
C PHE A 256 -29.41 -8.09 7.77
N LEU A 257 -29.54 -8.88 6.68
CA LEU A 257 -29.04 -10.26 6.69
C LEU A 257 -27.52 -10.35 6.77
N ILE A 258 -26.78 -9.58 5.97
CA ILE A 258 -25.31 -9.58 6.00
C ILE A 258 -24.82 -9.18 7.41
N PRO A 259 -25.20 -8.01 7.97
CA PRO A 259 -24.76 -7.64 9.31
C PRO A 259 -25.21 -8.60 10.41
N PHE A 260 -26.41 -9.17 10.29
CA PHE A 260 -26.92 -10.12 11.27
C PHE A 260 -26.08 -11.40 11.26
N ASN A 261 -25.79 -11.94 10.09
CA ASN A 261 -25.05 -13.20 9.96
C ASN A 261 -23.63 -13.05 10.48
N ASP A 262 -22.96 -11.93 10.18
CA ASP A 262 -21.63 -11.64 10.71
C ASP A 262 -21.64 -11.60 12.26
N ILE A 263 -22.65 -10.96 12.88
CA ILE A 263 -22.83 -10.96 14.34
C ILE A 263 -23.05 -12.36 14.89
N ILE A 264 -23.88 -13.18 14.23
CA ILE A 264 -24.14 -14.56 14.65
C ILE A 264 -22.87 -15.41 14.56
N GLU A 265 -22.10 -15.28 13.48
CA GLU A 265 -20.83 -15.99 13.29
C GLU A 265 -19.82 -15.64 14.38
N GLU A 266 -19.65 -14.37 14.71
CA GLU A 266 -18.79 -13.94 15.82
C GLU A 266 -19.30 -14.46 17.16
N LEU A 267 -20.62 -14.45 17.39
CA LEU A 267 -21.16 -14.88 18.68
C LEU A 267 -21.03 -16.39 18.87
N MET A 268 -21.14 -17.17 17.79
CA MET A 268 -20.92 -18.62 17.83
C MET A 268 -19.52 -19.00 18.33
N LYS A 269 -18.50 -18.15 18.13
CA LYS A 269 -17.14 -18.39 18.61
C LYS A 269 -17.01 -18.28 20.13
N VAL A 270 -17.90 -17.53 20.80
CA VAL A 270 -17.78 -17.17 22.22
C VAL A 270 -18.91 -17.77 23.07
N ILE A 271 -20.03 -18.14 22.47
CA ILE A 271 -21.21 -18.63 23.19
C ILE A 271 -21.02 -20.03 23.78
N SER A 272 -21.56 -20.25 24.98
CA SER A 272 -21.60 -21.59 25.61
C SER A 272 -22.48 -22.57 24.80
N SER A 273 -22.10 -23.85 24.77
CA SER A 273 -22.85 -24.93 24.10
C SER A 273 -24.34 -24.99 24.49
N GLN A 274 -24.68 -24.66 25.74
CA GLN A 274 -26.05 -24.65 26.23
C GLN A 274 -26.96 -23.61 25.53
N HIS A 275 -26.42 -22.49 25.08
CA HIS A 275 -27.18 -21.39 24.47
C HIS A 275 -27.09 -21.39 22.93
N LEU A 276 -26.22 -22.23 22.35
CA LEU A 276 -26.03 -22.30 20.90
C LEU A 276 -27.32 -22.65 20.15
N ASN A 277 -28.10 -23.62 20.64
CA ASN A 277 -29.37 -24.00 20.02
C ASN A 277 -30.38 -22.84 20.00
N THR A 278 -30.44 -22.04 21.07
CA THR A 278 -31.26 -20.83 21.12
C THR A 278 -30.82 -19.83 20.06
N LEU A 279 -29.50 -19.63 19.90
CA LEU A 279 -28.95 -18.70 18.92
C LEU A 279 -29.32 -19.11 17.49
N LEU A 280 -29.13 -20.39 17.16
CA LEU A 280 -29.46 -20.94 15.85
C LEU A 280 -30.97 -20.83 15.55
N ASN A 281 -31.81 -21.03 16.55
CA ASN A 281 -33.26 -20.93 16.38
C ASN A 281 -33.72 -19.46 16.27
N VAL A 282 -33.12 -18.53 17.01
CA VAL A 282 -33.32 -17.08 16.80
C VAL A 282 -32.89 -16.69 15.39
N SER A 283 -31.75 -17.19 14.92
CA SER A 283 -31.26 -16.94 13.55
C SER A 283 -32.26 -17.43 12.50
N LYS A 284 -32.77 -18.67 12.63
CA LYS A 284 -33.82 -19.20 11.75
C LYS A 284 -35.08 -18.33 11.73
N CYS A 285 -35.56 -17.92 12.90
CA CYS A 285 -36.75 -17.08 12.99
C CYS A 285 -36.52 -15.69 12.36
N PHE A 286 -35.34 -15.10 12.52
CA PHE A 286 -35.00 -13.82 11.90
C PHE A 286 -34.93 -13.92 10.37
N HIS A 287 -34.31 -14.99 9.85
CA HIS A 287 -34.29 -15.26 8.42
C HIS A 287 -35.70 -15.42 7.84
N GLU A 288 -36.60 -16.10 8.56
CA GLU A 288 -38.00 -16.27 8.13
C GLU A 288 -38.78 -14.93 8.12
N ILE A 289 -38.44 -13.96 8.97
CA ILE A 289 -39.01 -12.61 8.93
C ILE A 289 -38.58 -11.86 7.66
N ILE A 290 -37.29 -11.93 7.33
CA ILE A 290 -36.70 -11.17 6.22
C ILE A 290 -37.02 -11.82 4.87
N SER A 291 -36.80 -13.13 4.76
CA SER A 291 -36.99 -13.91 3.55
C SER A 291 -37.90 -15.11 3.85
N PRO A 292 -39.22 -14.91 3.90
CA PRO A 292 -40.18 -15.97 4.20
C PRO A 292 -40.04 -17.15 3.24
N SER A 293 -40.09 -18.35 3.79
CA SER A 293 -40.07 -19.58 3.00
C SER A 293 -41.35 -19.70 2.16
N ASN A 294 -41.24 -20.29 0.97
CA ASN A 294 -42.43 -20.67 0.21
C ASN A 294 -43.30 -21.63 1.04
N LYS A 295 -44.62 -21.45 0.99
CA LYS A 295 -45.58 -22.30 1.69
C LYS A 295 -45.68 -23.67 1.02
N THR A 296 -44.73 -24.55 1.32
CA THR A 296 -44.80 -25.97 0.97
C THR A 296 -45.42 -26.75 2.13
N LEU A 297 -46.37 -27.65 1.81
CA LEU A 297 -47.03 -28.48 2.81
C LEU A 297 -46.19 -29.74 3.12
N PRO A 298 -46.08 -30.16 4.40
CA PRO A 298 -46.65 -29.52 5.59
C PRO A 298 -45.88 -28.25 6.00
N TYR A 299 -46.61 -27.17 6.27
CA TYR A 299 -46.00 -25.89 6.66
C TYR A 299 -45.81 -25.86 8.19
N PRO A 300 -44.58 -25.73 8.71
CA PRO A 300 -44.32 -25.76 10.15
C PRO A 300 -45.09 -24.69 10.93
N PHE A 301 -45.64 -25.06 12.09
CA PHE A 301 -46.35 -24.14 12.99
C PHE A 301 -45.54 -22.87 13.30
N TRP A 302 -44.25 -23.02 13.63
CA TRP A 302 -43.41 -21.88 13.99
C TRP A 302 -43.25 -20.87 12.84
N LYS A 303 -43.22 -21.32 11.58
CA LYS A 303 -43.18 -20.43 10.41
C LYS A 303 -44.49 -19.67 10.23
N GLU A 304 -45.63 -20.35 10.43
CA GLU A 304 -46.94 -19.70 10.39
C GLU A 304 -47.11 -18.68 11.52
N TRP A 305 -46.61 -19.04 12.71
CA TRP A 305 -46.63 -18.16 13.86
C TRP A 305 -45.80 -16.89 13.61
N ILE A 306 -44.58 -17.00 13.06
CA ILE A 306 -43.77 -15.84 12.68
C ILE A 306 -44.49 -14.99 11.63
N ALA A 307 -45.03 -15.61 10.57
CA ALA A 307 -45.72 -14.89 9.50
C ALA A 307 -46.95 -14.11 9.98
N THR A 308 -47.62 -14.56 11.05
CA THR A 308 -48.82 -13.93 11.59
C THR A 308 -48.55 -12.98 12.75
N LYS A 309 -47.57 -13.29 13.62
CA LYS A 309 -47.32 -12.56 14.87
C LYS A 309 -46.12 -11.61 14.83
N CYS A 310 -45.29 -11.65 13.79
CA CYS A 310 -44.12 -10.77 13.61
C CYS A 310 -44.26 -9.78 12.44
N ILE A 311 -45.48 -9.53 11.95
CA ILE A 311 -45.75 -8.57 10.85
C ILE A 311 -45.34 -7.14 11.25
N ASP A 312 -45.50 -6.80 12.52
CA ASP A 312 -45.06 -5.56 13.14
C ASP A 312 -43.55 -5.35 12.99
N LEU A 313 -42.75 -6.40 13.24
CA LEU A 313 -41.30 -6.36 13.08
C LEU A 313 -40.90 -6.13 11.62
N LYS A 314 -41.53 -6.85 10.69
CA LYS A 314 -41.30 -6.67 9.25
C LYS A 314 -41.63 -5.25 8.79
N THR A 315 -42.75 -4.70 9.27
CA THR A 315 -43.16 -3.32 9.00
C THR A 315 -42.13 -2.32 9.51
N LYS A 316 -41.59 -2.53 10.71
CA LYS A 316 -40.53 -1.68 11.29
C LYS A 316 -39.26 -1.67 10.41
N LEU A 317 -38.82 -2.84 9.93
CA LEU A 317 -37.68 -2.96 9.00
C LEU A 317 -37.95 -2.25 7.67
N ASN A 318 -39.15 -2.44 7.09
CA ASN A 318 -39.55 -1.74 5.85
C ASN A 318 -39.52 -0.22 6.01
N ASN A 319 -40.09 0.29 7.10
CA ASN A 319 -40.11 1.72 7.38
C ASN A 319 -38.69 2.28 7.54
N TYR A 320 -37.77 1.53 8.14
CA TYR A 320 -36.38 1.94 8.26
C TYR A 320 -35.67 2.00 6.89
N ILE A 321 -35.90 1.04 6.00
CA ILE A 321 -35.38 1.10 4.62
C ILE A 321 -35.89 2.37 3.91
N ILE A 322 -37.19 2.67 4.02
CA ILE A 322 -37.82 3.85 3.41
C ILE A 322 -37.32 5.17 4.05
N GLN A 323 -36.96 5.14 5.33
CA GLN A 323 -36.34 6.28 5.99
C GLN A 323 -34.92 6.50 5.44
N ILE A 324 -34.13 5.44 5.31
CA ILE A 324 -32.76 5.49 4.76
C ILE A 324 -32.75 5.91 3.30
N SER A 325 -33.75 5.54 2.49
CA SER A 325 -33.82 6.01 1.10
C SER A 325 -33.94 7.54 0.97
N LYS A 326 -34.38 8.21 2.04
CA LYS A 326 -34.51 9.68 2.13
C LYS A 326 -33.28 10.33 2.77
N PHE A 327 -32.29 9.54 3.19
CA PHE A 327 -31.06 10.06 3.77
C PHE A 327 -30.30 10.90 2.73
N TYR A 328 -29.82 12.04 3.19
CA TYR A 328 -29.01 12.99 2.47
C TYR A 328 -27.97 13.57 3.44
N CYS A 329 -26.74 13.67 2.98
CA CYS A 329 -25.65 14.36 3.66
C CYS A 329 -24.77 15.01 2.59
N ASP A 330 -23.95 15.97 2.99
CA ASP A 330 -22.93 16.50 2.11
C ASP A 330 -21.83 15.45 1.93
N GLU A 331 -21.30 15.33 0.72
CA GLU A 331 -20.33 14.27 0.38
C GLU A 331 -19.03 14.40 1.18
N SER A 332 -18.65 15.62 1.56
CA SER A 332 -17.52 15.91 2.43
C SER A 332 -17.68 15.37 3.85
N ASP A 333 -18.91 15.10 4.30
CA ASP A 333 -19.17 14.57 5.65
C ASP A 333 -19.04 13.05 5.70
N VAL A 334 -18.91 12.39 4.54
CA VAL A 334 -18.73 10.96 4.42
C VAL A 334 -17.26 10.62 4.64
N ILE A 335 -16.89 10.49 5.91
CA ILE A 335 -15.54 10.15 6.35
C ILE A 335 -15.59 8.91 7.23
N MET A 336 -14.61 8.03 7.09
CA MET A 336 -14.47 6.83 7.92
C MET A 336 -13.26 6.91 8.86
N ASP A 337 -13.45 6.67 10.15
CA ASP A 337 -12.36 6.61 11.12
C ASP A 337 -11.64 5.27 11.03
N LEU A 338 -10.48 5.26 10.37
CA LEU A 338 -9.71 4.05 10.09
C LEU A 338 -8.30 4.09 10.70
N PRO A 339 -7.74 2.92 11.05
CA PRO A 339 -6.38 2.82 11.53
C PRO A 339 -5.37 3.08 10.40
N GLN A 340 -4.67 4.22 10.46
CA GLN A 340 -3.65 4.58 9.47
C GLN A 340 -2.34 3.79 9.63
N ASN A 341 -2.02 3.34 10.85
CA ASN A 341 -0.72 2.74 11.16
C ASN A 341 -0.59 1.27 10.77
N LEU A 342 -1.67 0.63 10.33
CA LEU A 342 -1.70 -0.81 10.05
C LEU A 342 -1.31 -1.16 8.61
N VAL A 343 -1.20 -0.17 7.72
CA VAL A 343 -1.17 -0.44 6.28
C VAL A 343 -0.13 0.39 5.56
N ILE A 344 0.49 -0.22 4.55
CA ILE A 344 1.38 0.47 3.61
C ILE A 344 0.52 1.39 2.74
N PRO A 345 0.96 2.62 2.40
CA PRO A 345 0.20 3.49 1.49
C PRO A 345 -0.10 2.78 0.16
N LEU A 346 -1.34 2.91 -0.34
CA LEU A 346 -1.82 2.19 -1.53
C LEU A 346 -0.89 2.38 -2.75
N ILE A 347 -0.46 3.62 -2.98
CA ILE A 347 0.39 3.96 -4.13
C ILE A 347 1.75 3.26 -4.05
N ASP A 348 2.34 3.17 -2.85
CA ASP A 348 3.62 2.50 -2.64
C ASP A 348 3.49 0.98 -2.81
N TYR A 349 2.38 0.43 -2.32
CA TYR A 349 2.04 -0.97 -2.54
C TYR A 349 1.93 -1.27 -4.05
N LEU A 350 1.15 -0.48 -4.80
CA LEU A 350 0.93 -0.67 -6.24
C LEU A 350 2.22 -0.47 -7.05
N LYS A 351 3.09 0.49 -6.68
CA LYS A 351 4.41 0.65 -7.33
C LYS A 351 5.30 -0.57 -7.18
N THR A 352 5.17 -1.29 -6.08
CA THR A 352 5.99 -2.47 -5.79
C THR A 352 5.43 -3.71 -6.48
N ASP A 353 4.11 -3.81 -6.58
CA ASP A 353 3.39 -5.04 -6.97
C ASP A 353 2.58 -4.91 -8.26
N TRP A 354 2.88 -3.90 -9.10
CA TRP A 354 2.10 -3.62 -10.32
C TRP A 354 2.10 -4.76 -11.34
N GLU A 355 3.16 -5.57 -11.40
CA GLU A 355 3.25 -6.72 -12.30
C GLU A 355 2.18 -7.77 -11.96
N SER A 356 1.80 -7.90 -10.69
CA SER A 356 0.77 -8.84 -10.23
C SER A 356 -0.65 -8.46 -10.66
N LEU A 357 -0.85 -7.23 -11.16
CA LEU A 357 -2.11 -6.83 -11.80
C LEU A 357 -2.27 -7.42 -13.21
N TYR A 358 -1.24 -8.10 -13.73
CA TYR A 358 -1.30 -8.86 -14.97
C TYR A 358 -2.38 -9.95 -14.86
N GLY A 359 -3.47 -9.78 -15.60
CA GLY A 359 -4.66 -10.65 -15.56
C GLY A 359 -5.93 -9.98 -15.05
N TYR A 360 -5.81 -8.82 -14.39
CA TYR A 360 -6.96 -8.02 -13.94
C TYR A 360 -7.20 -6.78 -14.82
N LEU A 361 -6.16 -6.32 -15.52
CA LEU A 361 -6.21 -5.22 -16.47
C LEU A 361 -6.42 -5.73 -17.90
N SER A 362 -6.96 -4.87 -18.78
CA SER A 362 -6.90 -5.11 -20.22
C SER A 362 -5.46 -5.09 -20.72
N GLU A 363 -5.20 -5.75 -21.85
CA GLU A 363 -3.87 -5.79 -22.46
C GLU A 363 -3.32 -4.38 -22.72
N GLU A 364 -4.16 -3.47 -23.26
CA GLU A 364 -3.80 -2.07 -23.46
C GLU A 364 -3.57 -1.33 -22.15
N GLY A 365 -4.40 -1.56 -21.12
CA GLY A 365 -4.27 -0.92 -19.82
C GLY A 365 -3.00 -1.32 -19.09
N TYR A 366 -2.68 -2.62 -19.12
CA TYR A 366 -1.43 -3.15 -18.56
C TYR A 366 -0.21 -2.58 -19.27
N ARG A 367 -0.23 -2.57 -20.62
CA ARG A 367 0.89 -2.03 -21.42
C ARG A 367 1.14 -0.54 -21.16
N MET A 368 0.10 0.24 -20.88
CA MET A 368 0.24 1.66 -20.53
C MET A 368 0.91 1.86 -19.17
N ILE A 369 0.57 1.04 -18.18
CA ILE A 369 1.21 1.04 -16.86
C ILE A 369 2.66 0.57 -16.98
N GLU A 370 2.87 -0.54 -17.69
CA GLU A 370 4.20 -1.11 -17.96
C GLU A 370 5.12 -0.09 -18.62
N LEU A 371 4.67 0.59 -19.69
CA LEU A 371 5.45 1.61 -20.39
C LEU A 371 5.86 2.75 -19.45
N ARG A 372 4.98 3.21 -18.55
CA ARG A 372 5.30 4.26 -17.58
C ARG A 372 6.29 3.77 -16.51
N MET A 373 6.11 2.57 -15.98
CA MET A 373 7.00 2.00 -14.96
C MET A 373 8.40 1.66 -15.50
N THR A 374 8.46 1.08 -16.71
CA THR A 374 9.72 0.72 -17.37
C THR A 374 10.47 1.94 -17.90
N SER A 375 9.78 2.91 -18.53
CA SER A 375 10.43 4.13 -19.05
C SER A 375 11.06 4.98 -17.94
N GLN A 376 10.43 5.05 -16.76
CA GLN A 376 11.05 5.68 -15.59
C GLN A 376 12.34 4.96 -15.16
N LEU A 377 12.34 3.63 -15.22
CA LEU A 377 13.49 2.80 -14.84
C LEU A 377 14.65 2.93 -15.84
N GLU A 378 14.35 2.90 -17.14
CA GLU A 378 15.33 3.11 -18.22
C GLU A 378 15.92 4.52 -18.18
N MET A 379 15.10 5.55 -17.98
CA MET A 379 15.58 6.92 -17.85
C MET A 379 16.50 7.07 -16.63
N LYS A 380 16.13 6.48 -15.48
CA LYS A 380 16.96 6.47 -14.27
C LYS A 380 18.30 5.78 -14.49
N GLN A 381 18.32 4.62 -15.16
CA GLN A 381 19.55 3.92 -15.53
C GLN A 381 20.42 4.74 -16.48
N ARG A 382 19.81 5.40 -17.47
CA ARG A 382 20.52 6.25 -18.44
C ARG A 382 21.14 7.47 -17.77
N VAL A 383 20.43 8.11 -16.85
CA VAL A 383 20.94 9.23 -16.04
C VAL A 383 22.10 8.77 -15.16
N LEU A 384 22.00 7.63 -14.48
CA LEU A 384 23.09 7.08 -13.67
C LEU A 384 24.34 6.75 -14.51
N SER A 385 24.14 6.18 -15.70
CA SER A 385 25.22 5.93 -16.66
C SER A 385 25.90 7.22 -17.12
N LEU A 386 25.13 8.25 -17.47
CA LEU A 386 25.66 9.56 -17.83
C LEU A 386 26.44 10.21 -16.68
N VAL A 387 25.93 10.14 -15.45
CA VAL A 387 26.64 10.62 -14.26
C VAL A 387 27.97 9.88 -14.07
N HIS A 388 27.99 8.57 -14.28
CA HIS A 388 29.22 7.78 -14.22
C HIS A 388 30.23 8.20 -15.30
N GLN A 389 29.78 8.37 -16.54
CA GLN A 389 30.61 8.82 -17.67
C GLN A 389 31.18 10.23 -17.44
N ILE A 390 30.37 11.16 -16.93
CA ILE A 390 30.82 12.52 -16.59
C ILE A 390 31.91 12.48 -15.51
N ASN A 391 31.73 11.64 -14.48
CA ASN A 391 32.74 11.48 -13.44
C ASN A 391 34.04 10.87 -13.97
N GLN A 392 33.97 9.87 -14.87
CA GLN A 392 35.15 9.29 -15.52
C GLN A 392 35.89 10.33 -16.37
N LEU A 393 35.16 11.09 -17.20
CA LEU A 393 35.74 12.18 -18.00
C LEU A 393 36.42 13.21 -17.10
N ARG A 394 35.76 13.62 -16.01
CA ARG A 394 36.34 14.57 -15.05
C ARG A 394 37.64 14.07 -14.43
N VAL A 395 37.70 12.81 -14.01
CA VAL A 395 38.93 12.20 -13.46
C VAL A 395 40.02 12.13 -14.52
N SER A 396 39.68 11.73 -15.75
CA SER A 396 40.62 11.67 -16.87
C SER A 396 41.22 13.05 -17.17
N THR A 397 40.38 14.07 -17.31
CA THR A 397 40.82 15.44 -17.59
C THR A 397 41.64 16.03 -16.44
N PHE A 398 41.30 15.70 -15.18
CA PHE A 398 42.12 16.08 -14.03
C PHE A 398 43.53 15.47 -14.12
N ASN A 399 43.61 14.17 -14.43
CA ASN A 399 44.89 13.47 -14.58
C ASN A 399 45.72 14.02 -15.76
N GLU A 400 45.08 14.31 -16.89
CA GLU A 400 45.74 14.94 -18.04
C GLU A 400 46.30 16.32 -17.68
N ASN A 401 45.52 17.15 -17.00
CA ASN A 401 45.97 18.48 -16.56
C ASN A 401 47.15 18.39 -15.58
N GLN A 402 47.14 17.43 -14.65
CA GLN A 402 48.30 17.17 -13.77
C GLN A 402 49.53 16.75 -14.57
N MET A 403 49.37 15.88 -15.57
CA MET A 403 50.47 15.49 -16.46
C MET A 403 51.03 16.68 -17.25
N TYR A 404 50.16 17.56 -17.78
CA TYR A 404 50.59 18.77 -18.48
C TYR A 404 51.35 19.73 -17.56
N LEU A 405 50.86 19.95 -16.34
CA LEU A 405 51.55 20.77 -15.34
C LEU A 405 52.94 20.21 -15.00
N GLN A 406 53.05 18.88 -14.85
CA GLN A 406 54.33 18.22 -14.61
C GLN A 406 55.30 18.44 -15.78
N LYS A 407 54.86 18.22 -17.03
CA LYS A 407 55.68 18.47 -18.22
C LYS A 407 56.11 19.93 -18.34
N MET A 408 55.21 20.87 -18.01
CA MET A 408 55.52 22.30 -18.05
C MET A 408 56.56 22.68 -16.99
N SER A 409 56.50 22.06 -15.81
CA SER A 409 57.51 22.20 -14.76
C SER A 409 58.88 21.66 -15.19
N GLU A 410 58.93 20.47 -15.81
CA GLU A 410 60.16 19.89 -16.36
C GLU A 410 60.77 20.78 -17.45
N MET A 411 59.94 21.32 -18.34
CA MET A 411 60.39 22.21 -19.41
C MET A 411 60.93 23.53 -18.85
N LYS A 412 60.29 24.09 -17.81
CA LYS A 412 60.77 25.30 -17.12
C LYS A 412 62.14 25.07 -16.46
N MET A 413 62.36 23.90 -15.87
CA MET A 413 63.67 23.52 -15.33
C MET A 413 64.73 23.44 -16.43
N ARG A 414 64.43 22.76 -17.54
CA ARG A 414 65.36 22.70 -18.69
C ARG A 414 65.68 24.06 -19.28
N MET A 415 64.70 24.95 -19.40
CA MET A 415 64.93 26.32 -19.86
C MET A 415 65.87 27.08 -18.93
N LYS A 416 65.70 26.90 -17.61
CA LYS A 416 66.58 27.51 -16.61
C LYS A 416 68.01 26.97 -16.73
N ASP A 417 68.18 25.66 -16.88
CA ASP A 417 69.51 25.04 -17.04
C ASP A 417 70.20 25.55 -18.31
N LEU A 418 69.47 25.65 -19.44
CA LEU A 418 69.97 26.22 -20.69
C LEU A 418 70.31 27.71 -20.59
N GLN A 419 69.53 28.48 -19.82
CA GLN A 419 69.83 29.89 -19.56
C GLN A 419 71.12 30.05 -18.74
N GLU A 420 71.31 29.21 -17.72
CA GLU A 420 72.53 29.22 -16.92
C GLU A 420 73.74 28.77 -17.76
N GLU A 421 73.59 27.74 -18.60
CA GLU A 421 74.63 27.31 -19.55
C GLU A 421 74.99 28.43 -20.53
N ARG A 422 73.99 29.13 -21.08
CA ARG A 422 74.21 30.31 -21.92
C ARG A 422 74.96 31.41 -21.16
N ARG A 423 74.63 31.65 -19.89
CA ARG A 423 75.32 32.63 -19.03
C ARG A 423 76.78 32.23 -18.80
N TYR A 424 77.05 30.97 -18.46
CA TYR A 424 78.41 30.43 -18.31
C TYR A 424 79.22 30.56 -19.61
N LEU A 425 78.65 30.17 -20.74
CA LEU A 425 79.31 30.29 -22.05
C LEU A 425 79.64 31.75 -22.40
N ARG A 426 78.74 32.68 -22.08
CA ARG A 426 79.00 34.13 -22.25
C ARG A 426 80.13 34.62 -21.35
N GLN A 427 80.19 34.19 -20.09
CA GLN A 427 81.29 34.54 -19.18
C GLN A 427 82.66 34.02 -19.67
N ILE A 428 82.69 32.85 -20.31
CA ILE A 428 83.93 32.27 -20.86
C ILE A 428 84.37 32.99 -22.13
N LEU A 429 83.42 33.33 -23.02
CA LEU A 429 83.71 33.91 -24.34
C LEU A 429 83.90 35.44 -24.32
N TYR A 430 83.27 36.15 -23.38
CA TYR A 430 83.29 37.61 -23.26
C TYR A 430 83.49 38.07 -21.80
N PRO A 431 84.68 37.84 -21.21
CA PRO A 431 84.93 38.16 -19.80
C PRO A 431 84.83 39.66 -19.47
N GLU A 432 85.13 40.56 -20.42
CA GLU A 432 85.09 42.02 -20.22
C GLU A 432 83.66 42.63 -20.24
N GLU A 433 82.65 41.94 -20.79
CA GLU A 433 81.23 42.39 -20.78
C GLU A 433 80.42 41.80 -19.60
N SER A 434 81.04 40.96 -18.76
CA SER A 434 80.33 40.20 -17.72
C SER A 434 79.92 41.04 -16.49
N GLU A 435 80.56 42.19 -16.25
CA GLU A 435 80.26 43.04 -15.08
C GLU A 435 79.09 44.02 -15.31
N THR A 436 78.71 44.33 -16.56
CA THR A 436 77.68 45.35 -16.84
C THR A 436 76.27 44.79 -17.02
N ILE A 437 76.09 43.50 -17.31
CA ILE A 437 74.78 42.93 -17.71
C ILE A 437 74.03 42.24 -16.56
N SER A 438 74.70 41.90 -15.45
CA SER A 438 74.04 41.27 -14.29
C SER A 438 72.91 42.12 -13.67
N ILE A 439 72.83 43.41 -14.03
CA ILE A 439 71.81 44.35 -13.54
C ILE A 439 70.56 44.39 -14.43
N GLU A 440 70.64 43.97 -15.71
CA GLU A 440 69.50 44.04 -16.64
C GLU A 440 68.66 42.75 -16.67
N GLU A 441 69.25 41.56 -16.56
CA GLU A 441 68.49 40.30 -16.59
C GLU A 441 67.59 40.09 -15.34
N ASP A 442 67.91 40.74 -14.20
CA ASP A 442 67.07 40.70 -12.98
C ASP A 442 65.78 41.54 -13.09
N LYS A 443 65.66 42.45 -14.06
CA LYS A 443 64.42 43.24 -14.27
C LYS A 443 63.35 42.46 -15.03
N ASP A 444 63.74 41.62 -15.99
CA ASP A 444 62.78 40.90 -16.86
C ASP A 444 62.13 39.68 -16.17
N LEU A 445 62.68 39.19 -15.06
CA LEU A 445 62.06 38.13 -14.25
C LEU A 445 60.98 38.66 -13.28
N SER A 446 60.85 39.98 -13.10
CA SER A 446 59.94 40.59 -12.12
C SER A 446 58.57 41.01 -12.67
N THR A 447 58.37 40.99 -14.00
CA THR A 447 57.17 41.55 -14.66
C THR A 447 56.11 40.52 -15.06
N HIS A 448 56.34 39.24 -14.78
CA HIS A 448 55.37 38.17 -15.01
C HIS A 448 55.13 37.36 -13.72
N SER A 449 54.44 37.98 -12.76
CA SER A 449 53.81 37.33 -11.59
C SER A 449 52.31 37.28 -11.77
#